data_AF-A0A3P9CYZ7-F1
#
_entry.id   AF-A0A3P9CYZ7-F1
#
_cell.length_a   1.000
_cell.length_b   1.000
_cell.length_c   1.000
_cell.angle_alpha   90.00
_cell.angle_beta   90.00
_cell.angle_gamma   90.00
#
_symmetry.space_group_name_H-M   'P 1'
#
loop_
_entity.id
_entity.type
_entity.pdbx_description
1 polymer ?
#
loop_
_entity_poly.entity_id
_entity_poly.type
_entity_poly.pdbx_seq_one_letter_code
_entity_poly.pdbx_strand_id
1 'polypeptide(L)'
;SHRVMLQQTEQLPLNVSCASTYSLILTTFFFSLSLTLLLVYIYAGRHTGTTVNLVLLGMAGTGKSASGNTILGQKHFVSRPSSTPVTTNCQNVQTEISGVDVNVIDTPDMFDDDIAPSVRGKHVKRCKQLCESGPCVYVLVMHVSRFTDDERDIMEKLEKAFGREVRGRTIILFTRGDDLQQAGMGLEDFLHSCQPDLKKMVEKCGNRCVLFENNKSGPDQVEKLLDTVIMVLEKQQKL
;
A
#
# COMPACT_ATOMS: atom_id res chain seq x y z
N SER A 1 38.01 71.93 -51.34
CA SER A 1 38.93 70.78 -51.23
C SER A 1 38.58 69.91 -50.03
N HIS A 2 38.95 68.64 -50.09
CA HIS A 2 39.17 67.70 -48.97
C HIS A 2 37.99 67.10 -48.16
N ARG A 3 37.94 65.75 -48.20
CA ARG A 3 37.58 64.86 -47.07
C ARG A 3 38.51 65.16 -45.88
N VAL A 4 38.25 64.86 -44.61
CA VAL A 4 37.72 63.66 -43.92
C VAL A 4 37.12 64.12 -42.54
N MET A 5 36.59 63.32 -41.60
CA MET A 5 36.59 61.87 -41.33
C MET A 5 35.16 61.30 -41.12
N LEU A 6 35.07 60.01 -40.85
CA LEU A 6 33.94 59.32 -40.21
C LEU A 6 34.16 59.28 -38.69
N GLN A 7 33.10 59.24 -37.89
CA GLN A 7 33.14 58.62 -36.57
C GLN A 7 31.91 57.73 -36.39
N GLN A 8 32.11 56.54 -35.85
CA GLN A 8 31.19 55.40 -36.00
C GLN A 8 29.99 55.52 -35.05
N THR A 9 28.79 55.25 -35.57
CA THR A 9 27.63 54.92 -34.72
C THR A 9 27.78 53.50 -34.19
N GLU A 10 28.24 53.38 -32.95
CA GLU A 10 28.41 52.11 -32.26
C GLU A 10 27.04 51.52 -31.88
N GLN A 11 26.53 50.57 -32.68
CA GLN A 11 25.31 49.85 -32.38
C GLN A 11 25.55 48.83 -31.25
N LEU A 12 25.26 49.23 -30.01
CA LEU A 12 25.21 48.33 -28.86
C LEU A 12 24.22 47.17 -29.10
N PRO A 13 24.61 45.90 -28.90
CA PRO A 13 23.78 44.75 -29.24
C PRO A 13 22.69 44.47 -28.19
N LEU A 14 21.61 45.25 -28.23
CA LEU A 14 20.43 45.09 -27.36
C LEU A 14 19.67 43.75 -27.54
N ASN A 15 19.99 42.96 -28.56
CA ASN A 15 19.17 41.83 -28.99
C ASN A 15 19.59 40.45 -28.44
N VAL A 16 20.79 40.31 -27.85
CA VAL A 16 21.32 38.98 -27.46
C VAL A 16 20.85 38.56 -26.04
N SER A 17 20.86 39.50 -25.09
CA SER A 17 20.42 39.22 -23.71
C SER A 17 18.93 38.92 -23.62
N CYS A 18 18.12 39.64 -24.40
CA CYS A 18 16.66 39.53 -24.38
C CYS A 18 16.16 38.18 -24.93
N ALA A 19 16.71 37.73 -26.07
CA ALA A 19 16.36 36.43 -26.64
C ALA A 19 16.75 35.25 -25.72
N SER A 20 17.88 35.37 -25.01
CA SER A 20 18.33 34.35 -24.07
C SER A 20 17.42 34.22 -22.83
N THR A 21 16.96 35.34 -22.26
CA THR A 21 16.03 35.31 -21.12
C THR A 21 14.65 34.81 -21.54
N TYR A 22 14.12 35.24 -22.70
CA TYR A 22 12.85 34.68 -23.23
C TYR A 22 12.95 33.17 -23.46
N SER A 23 14.07 32.66 -23.99
CA SER A 23 14.29 31.22 -24.19
C SER A 23 14.32 30.43 -22.88
N LEU A 24 15.00 30.93 -21.85
CA LEU A 24 14.99 30.30 -20.51
C LEU A 24 13.59 30.31 -19.88
N ILE A 25 12.86 31.43 -19.97
CA ILE A 25 11.51 31.53 -19.42
C ILE A 25 10.55 30.59 -20.16
N LEU A 26 10.65 30.47 -21.49
CA LEU A 26 9.82 29.54 -22.25
C LEU A 26 10.13 28.09 -21.88
N THR A 27 11.40 27.70 -21.82
CA THR A 27 11.79 26.31 -21.52
C THR A 27 11.43 25.92 -20.09
N THR A 28 11.64 26.79 -19.09
CA THR A 28 11.20 26.53 -17.70
C THR A 28 9.68 26.48 -17.58
N PHE A 29 8.94 27.34 -18.30
CA PHE A 29 7.48 27.28 -18.33
C PHE A 29 6.96 25.98 -18.98
N PHE A 30 7.53 25.56 -20.11
CA PHE A 30 7.18 24.28 -20.75
C PHE A 30 7.53 23.08 -19.85
N PHE A 31 8.67 23.11 -19.15
CA PHE A 31 9.05 22.02 -18.24
C PHE A 31 8.12 21.96 -17.01
N SER A 32 7.75 23.13 -16.45
CA SER A 32 6.78 23.26 -15.36
C SER A 32 5.37 22.81 -15.77
N LEU A 33 4.92 23.21 -16.96
CA LEU A 33 3.63 22.80 -17.52
C LEU A 33 3.59 21.30 -17.86
N SER A 34 4.68 20.76 -18.41
CA SER A 34 4.82 19.32 -18.66
C SER A 34 4.82 18.52 -17.36
N LEU A 35 5.54 18.98 -16.32
CA LEU A 35 5.57 18.34 -15.02
C LEU A 35 4.22 18.41 -14.31
N THR A 36 3.53 19.55 -14.36
CA THR A 36 2.18 19.68 -13.78
C THR A 36 1.14 18.87 -14.54
N LEU A 37 1.19 18.80 -15.87
CA LEU A 37 0.33 17.90 -16.66
C LEU A 37 0.63 16.42 -16.37
N LEU A 38 1.90 16.05 -16.19
CA LEU A 38 2.31 14.70 -15.81
C LEU A 38 1.83 14.35 -14.39
N LEU A 39 1.98 15.26 -13.42
CA LEU A 39 1.46 15.09 -12.07
C LEU A 39 -0.07 14.99 -12.07
N VAL A 40 -0.78 15.85 -12.82
CA VAL A 40 -2.24 15.77 -12.98
C VAL A 40 -2.65 14.45 -13.63
N TYR A 41 -1.91 13.95 -14.62
CA TYR A 41 -2.18 12.63 -15.23
C TYR A 41 -1.94 11.47 -14.25
N ILE A 42 -0.89 11.53 -13.44
CA ILE A 42 -0.58 10.53 -12.40
C ILE A 42 -1.64 10.55 -11.29
N TYR A 43 -2.05 11.73 -10.80
CA TYR A 43 -3.09 11.87 -9.79
C TYR A 43 -4.47 11.46 -10.32
N ALA A 44 -4.87 11.97 -11.49
CA ALA A 44 -6.14 11.59 -12.11
C ALA A 44 -6.20 10.10 -12.47
N GLY A 45 -5.06 9.50 -12.82
CA GLY A 45 -4.92 8.07 -13.10
C GLY A 45 -5.09 7.15 -11.89
N ARG A 46 -5.01 7.67 -10.65
CA ARG A 46 -5.24 6.88 -9.41
C ARG A 46 -6.66 7.00 -8.84
N HIS A 47 -7.48 7.96 -9.28
CA HIS A 47 -8.87 8.08 -8.84
C HIS A 47 -9.75 6.97 -9.40
N THR A 48 -9.82 5.86 -8.67
CA THR A 48 -10.89 4.86 -8.82
C THR A 48 -12.18 5.45 -8.28
N GLY A 49 -13.20 5.66 -9.13
CA GLY A 49 -14.55 6.09 -8.72
C GLY A 49 -15.34 5.06 -7.89
N THR A 50 -14.65 4.19 -7.17
CA THR A 50 -15.14 3.07 -6.38
C THR A 50 -14.18 2.86 -5.22
N THR A 51 -14.69 2.88 -3.98
CA THR A 51 -13.88 2.64 -2.77
C THR A 51 -13.36 1.21 -2.70
N VAL A 52 -12.06 1.02 -2.48
CA VAL A 52 -11.43 -0.30 -2.29
C VAL A 52 -11.47 -0.72 -0.83
N ASN A 53 -12.01 -1.89 -0.55
CA ASN A 53 -12.06 -2.46 0.80
C ASN A 53 -10.75 -3.20 1.12
N LEU A 54 -9.94 -2.66 2.04
CA LEU A 54 -8.70 -3.27 2.52
C LEU A 54 -8.97 -4.01 3.84
N VAL A 55 -9.15 -5.33 3.75
CA VAL A 55 -9.53 -6.17 4.90
C VAL A 55 -8.28 -6.73 5.57
N LEU A 56 -7.95 -6.24 6.77
CA LEU A 56 -6.80 -6.71 7.54
C LEU A 56 -7.16 -8.00 8.28
N LEU A 57 -6.50 -9.10 7.93
CA LEU A 57 -6.73 -10.46 8.43
C LEU A 57 -5.44 -11.04 9.03
N GLY A 58 -5.55 -12.13 9.79
CA GLY A 58 -4.42 -12.73 10.52
C GLY A 58 -4.71 -12.89 12.01
N MET A 59 -3.75 -13.43 12.75
CA MET A 59 -3.95 -13.79 14.16
C MET A 59 -4.00 -12.59 15.12
N ALA A 60 -4.41 -12.84 16.35
CA ALA A 60 -4.17 -11.93 17.47
C ALA A 60 -2.67 -11.63 17.61
N GLY A 61 -2.33 -10.37 17.92
CA GLY A 61 -0.93 -9.96 18.12
C GLY A 61 -0.10 -9.68 16.86
N THR A 62 -0.45 -10.19 15.67
CA THR A 62 0.38 -10.02 14.45
C THR A 62 0.50 -8.58 13.93
N GLY A 63 -0.26 -7.64 14.52
CA GLY A 63 -0.16 -6.21 14.23
C GLY A 63 -1.16 -5.70 13.19
N LYS A 64 -2.33 -6.32 13.03
CA LYS A 64 -3.42 -5.85 12.15
C LYS A 64 -3.76 -4.37 12.38
N SER A 65 -4.22 -4.03 13.57
CA SER A 65 -4.58 -2.67 14.00
C SER A 65 -3.42 -1.67 13.88
N ALA A 66 -2.18 -2.12 14.13
CA ALA A 66 -0.99 -1.31 13.94
C ALA A 66 -0.76 -0.97 12.46
N SER A 67 -0.86 -1.98 11.59
CA SER A 67 -0.71 -1.83 10.14
C SER A 67 -1.84 -0.99 9.55
N GLY A 68 -3.06 -1.13 10.05
CA GLY A 68 -4.19 -0.25 9.70
C GLY A 68 -3.93 1.21 10.04
N ASN A 69 -3.35 1.50 11.21
CA ASN A 69 -2.94 2.85 11.60
C ASN A 69 -1.80 3.39 10.71
N THR A 70 -0.84 2.54 10.33
CA THR A 70 0.23 2.89 9.39
C THR A 70 -0.34 3.24 8.01
N ILE A 71 -1.27 2.45 7.48
CA ILE A 71 -1.98 2.72 6.22
C ILE A 71 -2.73 4.06 6.31
N LEU A 72 -3.49 4.27 7.38
CA LEU A 72 -4.30 5.49 7.59
C LEU A 72 -3.47 6.74 7.96
N GLY A 73 -2.14 6.61 8.12
CA GLY A 73 -1.23 7.67 8.55
C GLY A 73 -1.44 8.18 9.99
N GLN A 74 -2.37 7.60 10.75
CA GLN A 74 -2.81 8.08 12.06
C GLN A 74 -3.46 6.98 12.91
N LYS A 75 -3.53 7.19 14.23
CA LYS A 75 -3.98 6.18 15.20
C LYS A 75 -5.51 6.17 15.36
N HIS A 76 -6.20 5.41 14.51
CA HIS A 76 -7.65 5.16 14.62
C HIS A 76 -7.98 3.89 15.41
N PHE A 77 -7.30 2.79 15.12
CA PHE A 77 -7.52 1.50 15.77
C PHE A 77 -6.69 1.40 17.06
N VAL A 78 -7.27 0.81 18.12
CA VAL A 78 -6.56 0.61 19.39
C VAL A 78 -5.52 -0.49 19.20
N SER A 79 -4.25 -0.10 19.12
CA SER A 79 -3.11 -1.02 18.97
C SER A 79 -2.15 -0.90 20.15
N ARG A 80 -1.98 -1.98 20.90
CA ARG A 80 -1.05 -2.10 22.02
C ARG A 80 -0.72 -3.57 22.32
N PRO A 81 0.44 -3.87 22.94
CA PRO A 81 0.68 -5.20 23.51
C PRO A 81 -0.39 -5.61 24.51
N SER A 82 -0.77 -6.89 24.48
CA SER A 82 -1.77 -7.50 25.34
C SER A 82 -1.61 -9.02 25.32
N SER A 83 -1.89 -9.69 26.43
CA SER A 83 -2.00 -11.16 26.50
C SER A 83 -3.36 -11.69 26.04
N THR A 84 -4.31 -10.80 25.77
CA THR A 84 -5.65 -11.11 25.25
C THR A 84 -5.98 -10.27 24.01
N PRO A 85 -6.88 -10.71 23.11
CA PRO A 85 -7.25 -9.94 21.92
C PRO A 85 -7.76 -8.52 22.25
N VAL A 86 -7.13 -7.51 21.64
CA VAL A 86 -7.52 -6.09 21.80
C VAL A 86 -8.71 -5.75 20.90
N THR A 87 -8.63 -6.12 19.61
CA THR A 87 -9.75 -5.99 18.67
C THR A 87 -10.69 -7.17 18.81
N THR A 88 -11.91 -6.91 19.30
CA THR A 88 -12.97 -7.93 19.52
C THR A 88 -14.13 -7.81 18.54
N ASN A 89 -14.17 -6.76 17.73
CA ASN A 89 -15.21 -6.48 16.73
C ASN A 89 -14.56 -5.85 15.49
N CYS A 90 -15.15 -6.04 14.32
CA CYS A 90 -14.64 -5.41 13.10
C CYS A 90 -14.87 -3.88 13.16
N GLN A 91 -13.81 -3.12 12.90
CA GLN A 91 -13.81 -1.66 12.83
C GLN A 91 -13.39 -1.23 11.43
N ASN A 92 -13.87 -0.08 10.94
CA ASN A 92 -13.47 0.41 9.63
C ASN A 92 -13.36 1.94 9.57
N VAL A 93 -12.46 2.43 8.71
CA VAL A 93 -12.25 3.85 8.44
C VAL A 93 -12.14 4.04 6.93
N GLN A 94 -12.92 4.96 6.39
CA GLN A 94 -12.84 5.37 4.99
C GLN A 94 -12.00 6.64 4.85
N THR A 95 -11.10 6.68 3.87
CA THR A 95 -10.24 7.83 3.57
C THR A 95 -9.67 7.72 2.15
N GLU A 96 -9.15 8.81 1.59
CA GLU A 96 -8.39 8.78 0.34
C GLU A 96 -6.89 8.64 0.67
N ILE A 97 -6.18 7.74 -0.01
CA ILE A 97 -4.72 7.62 0.08
C ILE A 97 -4.15 7.65 -1.35
N SER A 98 -3.31 8.65 -1.63
CA SER A 98 -2.64 8.83 -2.93
C SER A 98 -3.60 8.79 -4.13
N GLY A 99 -4.79 9.38 -4.01
CA GLY A 99 -5.85 9.38 -5.04
C GLY A 99 -6.78 8.16 -5.00
N VAL A 100 -6.51 7.13 -4.20
CA VAL A 100 -7.34 5.93 -4.10
C VAL A 100 -8.26 6.03 -2.87
N ASP A 101 -9.57 6.01 -3.10
CA ASP A 101 -10.56 5.84 -2.02
C ASP A 101 -10.42 4.44 -1.41
N VAL A 102 -10.09 4.37 -0.11
CA VAL A 102 -9.96 3.11 0.61
C VAL A 102 -10.87 3.05 1.85
N ASN A 103 -11.34 1.85 2.14
CA ASN A 103 -12.00 1.49 3.39
C ASN A 103 -11.12 0.47 4.12
N VAL A 104 -10.34 0.94 5.09
CA VAL A 104 -9.45 0.08 5.89
C VAL A 104 -10.30 -0.59 6.97
N ILE A 105 -10.38 -1.92 6.95
CA ILE A 105 -11.19 -2.73 7.85
C ILE A 105 -10.26 -3.55 8.77
N ASP A 106 -10.16 -3.18 10.04
CA ASP A 106 -9.49 -3.99 11.07
C ASP A 106 -10.45 -5.06 11.59
N THR A 107 -10.01 -6.31 11.66
CA THR A 107 -10.82 -7.43 12.16
C THR A 107 -10.31 -7.95 13.51
N PRO A 108 -11.15 -8.61 14.32
CA PRO A 108 -10.67 -9.50 15.36
C PRO A 108 -9.86 -10.66 14.74
N ASP A 109 -9.28 -11.51 15.57
CA ASP A 109 -8.92 -12.85 15.11
C ASP A 109 -10.19 -13.63 14.72
N MET A 110 -10.11 -14.34 13.60
CA MET A 110 -11.20 -15.12 13.00
C MET A 110 -10.73 -16.55 12.67
N PHE A 111 -9.49 -16.88 13.01
CA PHE A 111 -8.77 -18.08 12.59
C PHE A 111 -8.17 -18.85 13.77
N ASP A 112 -8.04 -18.20 14.93
CA ASP A 112 -7.95 -18.83 16.25
C ASP A 112 -9.05 -19.89 16.43
N ASP A 113 -8.64 -21.10 16.80
CA ASP A 113 -9.52 -22.25 16.95
C ASP A 113 -10.21 -22.33 18.31
N ASP A 114 -9.72 -21.62 19.33
CA ASP A 114 -10.41 -21.45 20.62
C ASP A 114 -11.66 -20.55 20.47
N ILE A 115 -11.76 -19.77 19.38
CA ILE A 115 -12.95 -18.96 19.08
C ILE A 115 -14.10 -19.86 18.58
N ALA A 116 -15.15 -19.93 19.40
CA ALA A 116 -16.39 -20.66 19.11
C ALA A 116 -16.92 -20.40 17.67
N PRO A 117 -17.31 -21.44 16.90
CA PRO A 117 -17.70 -21.29 15.49
C PRO A 117 -18.82 -20.29 15.22
N SER A 118 -19.75 -20.11 16.18
CA SER A 118 -20.84 -19.13 16.07
C SER A 118 -20.36 -17.68 16.19
N VAL A 119 -19.32 -17.42 17.00
CA VAL A 119 -18.66 -16.11 17.12
C VAL A 119 -17.84 -15.84 15.88
N ARG A 120 -17.05 -16.82 15.43
CA ARG A 120 -16.29 -16.81 14.17
C ARG A 120 -17.19 -16.46 12.98
N GLY A 121 -18.34 -17.13 12.86
CA GLY A 121 -19.34 -16.88 11.82
C GLY A 121 -19.95 -15.47 11.86
N LYS A 122 -20.19 -14.89 13.05
CA LYS A 122 -20.63 -13.49 13.20
C LYS A 122 -19.57 -12.51 12.67
N HIS A 123 -18.30 -12.72 13.01
CA HIS A 123 -17.22 -11.88 12.50
C HIS A 123 -17.07 -11.99 10.98
N VAL A 124 -17.09 -13.20 10.42
CA VAL A 124 -17.02 -13.41 8.96
C VAL A 124 -18.20 -12.74 8.24
N LYS A 125 -19.42 -12.86 8.79
CA LYS A 125 -20.61 -12.16 8.25
C LYS A 125 -20.42 -10.64 8.29
N ARG A 126 -19.98 -10.08 9.42
CA ARG A 126 -19.77 -8.63 9.57
C ARG A 126 -18.68 -8.10 8.62
N CYS A 127 -17.61 -8.88 8.44
CA CYS A 127 -16.55 -8.58 7.48
C CYS A 127 -17.07 -8.55 6.04
N LYS A 128 -17.88 -9.55 5.63
CA LYS A 128 -18.50 -9.57 4.30
C LYS A 128 -19.43 -8.37 4.08
N GLN A 129 -20.21 -7.97 5.09
CA GLN A 129 -21.07 -6.78 5.02
C GLN A 129 -20.29 -5.47 4.86
N LEU A 130 -19.13 -5.33 5.54
CA LEU A 130 -18.22 -4.20 5.33
C LEU A 130 -17.58 -4.17 3.94
N CYS A 131 -17.62 -5.30 3.24
CA CYS A 131 -17.09 -5.51 1.90
C CYS A 131 -18.10 -5.24 0.78
N GLU A 132 -19.39 -5.01 1.08
CA GLU A 132 -20.45 -4.86 0.06
C GLU A 132 -20.34 -3.55 -0.74
N SER A 133 -19.61 -2.54 -0.25
CA SER A 133 -19.48 -1.21 -0.87
C SER A 133 -18.50 -1.11 -2.05
N GLY A 134 -17.76 -2.17 -2.37
CA GLY A 134 -16.70 -2.12 -3.39
C GLY A 134 -15.81 -3.36 -3.41
N PRO A 135 -14.83 -3.44 -4.31
CA PRO A 135 -13.96 -4.60 -4.42
C PRO A 135 -13.10 -4.78 -3.16
N CYS A 136 -12.91 -6.03 -2.74
CA CYS A 136 -12.13 -6.36 -1.54
C CYS A 136 -10.77 -6.97 -1.88
N VAL A 137 -9.73 -6.41 -1.26
CA VAL A 137 -8.39 -6.98 -1.20
C VAL A 137 -8.10 -7.35 0.25
N TYR A 138 -7.67 -8.60 0.45
CA TYR A 138 -7.42 -9.17 1.76
C TYR A 138 -5.93 -9.02 2.09
N VAL A 139 -5.62 -8.44 3.24
CA VAL A 139 -4.25 -8.21 3.69
C VAL A 139 -3.99 -9.15 4.86
N LEU A 140 -3.32 -10.28 4.58
CA LEU A 140 -2.97 -11.28 5.59
C LEU A 140 -1.73 -10.81 6.35
N VAL A 141 -1.93 -10.33 7.57
CA VAL A 141 -0.91 -9.74 8.44
C VAL A 141 -0.24 -10.82 9.29
N MET A 142 1.07 -10.96 9.09
CA MET A 142 1.95 -11.93 9.76
C MET A 142 3.18 -11.21 10.36
N HIS A 143 3.90 -11.87 11.26
CA HIS A 143 5.22 -11.39 11.70
C HIS A 143 6.34 -12.00 10.84
N VAL A 144 7.50 -11.35 10.76
CA VAL A 144 8.75 -11.96 10.29
C VAL A 144 9.34 -12.90 11.35
N SER A 145 8.60 -13.95 11.71
CA SER A 145 8.94 -14.87 12.79
C SER A 145 8.93 -16.33 12.34
N ARG A 146 9.11 -17.24 13.30
CA ARG A 146 8.80 -18.67 13.10
C ARG A 146 7.37 -18.82 12.59
N PHE A 147 7.21 -19.56 11.50
CA PHE A 147 5.91 -20.00 11.00
C PHE A 147 5.34 -21.09 11.93
N THR A 148 4.19 -20.84 12.55
CA THR A 148 3.54 -21.74 13.51
C THR A 148 2.57 -22.70 12.81
N ASP A 149 2.13 -23.74 13.52
CA ASP A 149 1.19 -24.72 12.95
C ASP A 149 -0.20 -24.12 12.75
N ASP A 150 -0.62 -23.20 13.63
CA ASP A 150 -1.83 -22.39 13.48
C ASP A 150 -1.78 -21.47 12.23
N GLU A 151 -0.58 -21.10 11.76
CA GLU A 151 -0.39 -20.31 10.54
C GLU A 151 -0.36 -21.18 9.28
N ARG A 152 -0.08 -22.50 9.38
CA ARG A 152 -0.04 -23.40 8.21
C ARG A 152 -1.39 -23.53 7.52
N ASP A 153 -2.47 -23.57 8.30
CA ASP A 153 -3.83 -23.78 7.78
C ASP A 153 -4.62 -22.48 7.55
N ILE A 154 -4.06 -21.31 7.89
CA ILE A 154 -4.76 -20.01 7.82
C ILE A 154 -5.32 -19.72 6.43
N MET A 155 -4.62 -20.13 5.37
CA MET A 155 -5.09 -19.98 3.99
C MET A 155 -6.31 -20.86 3.67
N GLU A 156 -6.41 -22.02 4.31
CA GLU A 156 -7.54 -22.95 4.12
C GLU A 156 -8.74 -22.51 4.95
N LYS A 157 -8.49 -21.97 6.17
CA LYS A 157 -9.48 -21.24 6.97
C LYS A 157 -10.03 -20.01 6.23
N LEU A 158 -9.16 -19.23 5.56
CA LEU A 158 -9.55 -18.09 4.71
C LEU A 158 -10.47 -18.52 3.55
N GLU A 159 -10.09 -19.56 2.80
CA GLU A 159 -10.92 -20.06 1.69
C GLU A 159 -12.28 -20.57 2.16
N LYS A 160 -12.32 -21.26 3.30
CA LYS A 160 -13.56 -21.74 3.93
C LYS A 160 -14.46 -20.59 4.38
N ALA A 161 -13.89 -19.48 4.83
CA ALA A 161 -14.64 -18.29 5.26
C ALA A 161 -15.11 -17.43 4.07
N PHE A 162 -14.26 -17.20 3.08
CA PHE A 162 -14.46 -16.15 2.06
C PHE A 162 -14.67 -16.67 0.63
N GLY A 163 -14.32 -17.92 0.31
CA GLY A 163 -14.32 -18.47 -1.04
C GLY A 163 -12.91 -18.76 -1.56
N ARG A 164 -12.75 -19.66 -2.53
CA ARG A 164 -11.42 -20.05 -3.06
C ARG A 164 -10.70 -18.91 -3.79
N GLU A 165 -11.47 -17.99 -4.37
CA GLU A 165 -11.00 -16.79 -5.03
C GLU A 165 -10.26 -15.81 -4.08
N VAL A 166 -10.44 -15.96 -2.76
CA VAL A 166 -9.72 -15.16 -1.75
C VAL A 166 -8.21 -15.21 -1.99
N ARG A 167 -7.65 -16.36 -2.36
CA ARG A 167 -6.22 -16.55 -2.67
C ARG A 167 -5.73 -15.56 -3.73
N GLY A 168 -6.52 -15.31 -4.77
CA GLY A 168 -6.21 -14.37 -5.85
C GLY A 168 -6.28 -12.90 -5.43
N ARG A 169 -7.01 -12.61 -4.35
CA ARG A 169 -7.24 -11.28 -3.78
C ARG A 169 -6.46 -11.03 -2.48
N THR A 170 -5.63 -11.97 -2.04
CA THR A 170 -4.80 -11.84 -0.85
C THR A 170 -3.41 -11.26 -1.19
N ILE A 171 -2.96 -10.33 -0.35
CA ILE A 171 -1.58 -9.83 -0.21
C ILE A 171 -1.11 -10.25 1.19
N ILE A 172 0.11 -10.75 1.33
CA ILE A 172 0.70 -11.05 2.65
C ILE A 172 1.50 -9.83 3.11
N LEU A 173 1.14 -9.27 4.26
CA LEU A 173 1.82 -8.13 4.88
C LEU A 173 2.61 -8.65 6.08
N PHE A 174 3.93 -8.68 5.94
CA PHE A 174 4.83 -9.00 7.02
C PHE A 174 5.07 -7.74 7.87
N THR A 175 4.95 -7.87 9.19
CA THR A 175 5.27 -6.82 10.17
C THR A 175 6.53 -7.18 10.93
N ARG A 176 7.09 -6.20 11.65
CA ARG A 176 8.41 -6.21 12.30
C ARG A 176 9.59 -6.16 11.32
N GLY A 177 9.50 -5.35 10.27
CA GLY A 177 10.62 -5.15 9.35
C GLY A 177 11.90 -4.62 10.02
N ASP A 178 11.78 -4.04 11.20
CA ASP A 178 12.88 -3.65 12.08
C ASP A 178 13.66 -4.84 12.65
N ASP A 179 13.05 -6.01 12.84
CA ASP A 179 13.76 -7.25 13.20
C ASP A 179 14.66 -7.72 12.05
N LEU A 180 14.19 -7.61 10.79
CA LEU A 180 15.00 -7.92 9.60
C LEU A 180 16.15 -6.92 9.41
N GLN A 181 15.89 -5.62 9.59
CA GLN A 181 16.93 -4.60 9.48
C GLN A 181 18.04 -4.76 10.52
N GLN A 182 17.70 -5.11 11.77
CA GLN A 182 18.68 -5.43 12.81
C GLN A 182 19.55 -6.64 12.46
N ALA A 183 18.99 -7.63 11.75
CA ALA A 183 19.72 -8.78 11.22
C ALA A 183 20.46 -8.49 9.89
N GLY A 184 20.36 -7.28 9.33
CA GLY A 184 21.01 -6.90 8.08
C GLY A 184 20.44 -7.58 6.83
N MET A 185 19.16 -8.00 6.87
CA MET A 185 18.51 -8.78 5.81
C MET A 185 17.24 -8.10 5.27
N GLY A 186 16.87 -8.42 4.03
CA GLY A 186 15.62 -8.00 3.41
C GLY A 186 14.49 -9.02 3.57
N LEU A 187 13.27 -8.62 3.18
CA LEU A 187 12.13 -9.56 3.10
C LEU A 187 12.40 -10.70 2.09
N GLU A 188 13.13 -10.41 1.02
CA GLU A 188 13.47 -11.40 -0.01
C GLU A 188 14.41 -12.49 0.55
N ASP A 189 15.38 -12.13 1.39
CA ASP A 189 16.26 -13.09 2.08
C ASP A 189 15.48 -13.97 3.05
N PHE A 190 14.55 -13.38 3.81
CA PHE A 190 13.63 -14.10 4.69
C PHE A 190 12.79 -15.11 3.90
N LEU A 191 12.17 -14.70 2.80
CA LEU A 191 11.33 -15.57 1.98
C LEU A 191 12.15 -16.62 1.18
N HIS A 192 13.40 -16.33 0.84
CA HIS A 192 14.30 -17.30 0.21
C HIS A 192 14.67 -18.44 1.18
N SER A 193 14.88 -18.11 2.45
CA SER A 193 15.30 -19.05 3.51
C SER A 193 14.15 -19.63 4.35
N CYS A 194 12.89 -19.27 4.05
CA CYS A 194 11.74 -19.67 4.85
C CYS A 194 11.35 -21.16 4.72
N GLN A 195 10.46 -21.62 5.61
CA GLN A 195 9.95 -22.99 5.57
C GLN A 195 9.15 -23.27 4.29
N PRO A 196 9.19 -24.49 3.72
CA PRO A 196 8.48 -24.84 2.49
C PRO A 196 6.97 -24.53 2.50
N ASP A 197 6.30 -24.69 3.63
CA ASP A 197 4.86 -24.40 3.73
C ASP A 197 4.55 -22.90 3.67
N LEU A 198 5.40 -22.05 4.26
CA LEU A 198 5.26 -20.59 4.15
C LEU A 198 5.48 -20.16 2.69
N LYS A 199 6.52 -20.69 2.05
CA LYS A 199 6.78 -20.48 0.62
C LYS A 199 5.58 -20.88 -0.25
N LYS A 200 5.00 -22.06 0.00
CA LYS A 200 3.79 -22.56 -0.68
C LYS A 200 2.56 -21.65 -0.43
N MET A 201 2.44 -21.04 0.74
CA MET A 201 1.38 -20.07 1.02
C MET A 201 1.59 -18.74 0.27
N VAL A 202 2.83 -18.26 0.20
CA VAL A 202 3.23 -17.09 -0.61
C VAL A 202 2.95 -17.34 -2.09
N GLU A 203 3.26 -18.53 -2.61
CA GLU A 203 2.94 -18.97 -3.97
C GLU A 203 1.43 -19.06 -4.22
N LYS A 204 0.62 -19.60 -3.27
CA LYS A 204 -0.86 -19.55 -3.32
C LYS A 204 -1.38 -18.10 -3.43
N CYS A 205 -0.69 -17.15 -2.80
CA CYS A 205 -0.94 -15.71 -2.89
C CYS A 205 -0.18 -15.03 -4.04
N GLY A 206 0.26 -15.79 -5.05
CA GLY A 206 0.91 -15.27 -6.26
C GLY A 206 2.14 -14.39 -6.00
N ASN A 207 2.90 -14.70 -4.95
CA ASN A 207 4.10 -13.97 -4.51
C ASN A 207 3.87 -12.49 -4.14
N ARG A 208 2.64 -12.12 -3.77
CA ARG A 208 2.29 -10.75 -3.34
C ARG A 208 2.63 -10.56 -1.86
N CYS A 209 3.82 -10.05 -1.60
CA CYS A 209 4.29 -9.75 -0.25
C CYS A 209 4.76 -8.30 -0.09
N VAL A 210 4.44 -7.69 1.05
CA VAL A 210 4.93 -6.37 1.47
C VAL A 210 5.46 -6.45 2.91
N LEU A 211 6.34 -5.52 3.28
CA LEU A 211 6.95 -5.41 4.61
C LEU A 211 6.57 -4.09 5.25
N PHE A 212 6.15 -4.13 6.51
CA PHE A 212 5.75 -2.96 7.30
C PHE A 212 6.58 -2.83 8.58
N GLU A 213 6.95 -1.58 8.87
CA GLU A 213 7.61 -1.15 10.10
C GLU A 213 6.66 -0.20 10.84
N ASN A 214 5.73 -0.74 11.63
CA ASN A 214 4.64 0.03 12.25
C ASN A 214 5.09 1.04 13.33
N ASN A 215 6.38 1.11 13.63
CA ASN A 215 7.03 2.15 14.43
C ASN A 215 7.57 3.32 13.59
N LYS A 216 7.62 3.20 12.26
CA LYS A 216 8.08 4.21 11.31
C LYS A 216 6.96 4.69 10.39
N SER A 217 6.78 6.00 10.32
CA SER A 217 5.87 6.65 9.36
C SER A 217 6.59 6.92 8.04
N GLY A 218 6.87 5.88 7.26
CA GLY A 218 7.38 5.99 5.89
C GLY A 218 6.25 5.85 4.86
N PRO A 219 6.10 6.74 3.87
CA PRO A 219 5.07 6.61 2.83
C PRO A 219 5.33 5.40 1.91
N ASP A 220 6.59 5.09 1.63
CA ASP A 220 7.06 4.04 0.71
C ASP A 220 6.40 2.66 0.96
N GLN A 221 6.19 2.28 2.23
CA GLN A 221 5.56 1.00 2.59
C GLN A 221 4.06 0.97 2.25
N VAL A 222 3.38 2.11 2.38
CA VAL A 222 1.96 2.28 2.07
C VAL A 222 1.77 2.36 0.55
N GLU A 223 2.65 3.09 -0.16
CA GLU A 223 2.65 3.13 -1.62
C GLU A 223 2.88 1.73 -2.22
N LYS A 224 3.87 0.97 -1.72
CA LYS A 224 4.11 -0.42 -2.15
C LYS A 224 2.90 -1.33 -1.92
N LEU A 225 2.15 -1.13 -0.83
CA LEU A 225 0.88 -1.83 -0.60
C LEU A 225 -0.17 -1.42 -1.64
N LEU A 226 -0.38 -0.12 -1.87
CA LEU A 226 -1.40 0.40 -2.80
C LEU A 226 -1.11 0.00 -4.26
N ASP A 227 0.13 0.07 -4.73
CA ASP A 227 0.49 -0.42 -6.06
C ASP A 227 0.23 -1.93 -6.18
N THR A 228 0.46 -2.70 -5.11
CA THR A 228 0.11 -4.14 -5.06
C THR A 228 -1.40 -4.37 -5.06
N VAL A 229 -2.19 -3.53 -4.39
CA VAL A 229 -3.66 -3.54 -4.41
C VAL A 229 -4.18 -3.26 -5.82
N ILE A 230 -3.67 -2.24 -6.51
CA ILE A 230 -4.03 -1.91 -7.89
C ILE A 230 -3.72 -3.10 -8.82
N MET A 231 -2.52 -3.69 -8.71
CA MET A 231 -2.14 -4.89 -9.48
C MET A 231 -3.05 -6.10 -9.22
N VAL A 232 -3.61 -6.25 -8.02
CA VAL A 232 -4.62 -7.28 -7.72
C VAL A 232 -5.93 -6.97 -8.43
N LEU A 233 -6.44 -5.74 -8.32
CA LEU A 233 -7.73 -5.33 -8.87
C LEU A 233 -7.75 -5.37 -10.41
N GLU A 234 -6.71 -4.88 -11.08
CA GLU A 234 -6.62 -4.92 -12.55
C GLU A 234 -6.65 -6.36 -13.10
N LYS A 235 -6.05 -7.32 -12.39
CA LYS A 235 -6.06 -8.74 -12.78
C LYS A 235 -7.44 -9.38 -12.61
N GLN A 236 -8.29 -8.85 -11.72
CA GLN A 236 -9.66 -9.33 -11.55
C GLN A 236 -10.62 -8.78 -12.63
N GLN A 237 -10.33 -7.63 -13.24
CA GLN A 237 -11.16 -7.04 -14.30
C GLN A 237 -10.91 -7.65 -15.70
N LYS A 238 -9.87 -8.49 -15.84
CA LYS A 238 -9.46 -9.12 -17.11
C LYS A 238 -9.85 -10.60 -17.20
N LEU A 239 -10.71 -11.07 -16.28
CA LEU A 239 -11.22 -12.45 -16.14
C LEU A 239 -12.74 -12.47 -16.17
#